data_AF-A0A1I2HYF9-F1
#
_entry.id   AF-A0A1I2HYF9-F1
#
_cell.length_a   1.000
_cell.length_b   1.000
_cell.length_c   1.000
_cell.angle_alpha   90.00
_cell.angle_beta   90.00
_cell.angle_gamma   90.00
#
_symmetry.space_group_name_H-M   'P 1'
#
loop_
_entity.id
_entity.type
_entity.pdbx_description
1 polymer ?
#
loop_
_entity_poly.entity_id
_entity_poly.type
_entity_poly.pdbx_seq_one_letter_code
_entity_poly.pdbx_strand_id
1 'polypeptide(L)'
;MKTVWLAMLILSSLALVGVLVRQRMSWTWLRNFTIHFVLAAVVLYVLNFSGLIPHIYIPLNPVTIGTVVVLGVPGIALIAGVQYFIV
;
A
#
# COMPACT_ATOMS: atom_id res chain seq x y z
N MET A 1 11.97 34.01 1.53
CA MET A 1 11.33 33.48 0.31
C MET A 1 11.04 31.98 0.43
N LYS A 2 12.03 31.08 0.45
CA LYS A 2 11.82 29.61 0.49
C LYS A 2 11.00 29.12 1.70
N THR A 3 11.22 29.70 2.87
CA THR A 3 10.50 29.38 4.12
C THR A 3 9.01 29.72 4.05
N VAL A 4 8.65 30.80 3.36
CA VAL A 4 7.24 31.21 3.17
C VAL A 4 6.52 30.20 2.28
N TRP A 5 7.15 29.77 1.19
CA TRP A 5 6.61 28.72 0.31
C TRP A 5 6.46 27.38 1.04
N LEU A 6 7.44 26.99 1.85
CA LEU A 6 7.39 25.77 2.66
C LEU A 6 6.26 25.83 3.70
N ALA A 7 6.11 26.95 4.41
CA ALA A 7 5.03 27.14 5.38
C ALA A 7 3.65 27.13 4.71
N MET A 8 3.51 27.79 3.56
CA MET A 8 2.28 27.79 2.76
C MET A 8 1.90 26.37 2.33
N LEU A 9 2.89 25.59 1.86
CA LEU A 9 2.68 24.21 1.41
C LEU A 9 2.31 23.28 2.56
N ILE A 10 2.95 23.43 3.73
CA ILE A 10 2.61 22.65 4.93
C ILE A 10 1.19 22.98 5.38
N LEU A 11 0.84 24.27 5.46
CA LEU A 11 -0.47 24.70 5.92
C LEU A 11 -1.59 24.26 4.97
N SER A 12 -1.38 24.39 3.66
CA SER A 12 -2.35 23.95 2.65
C SER A 12 -2.50 22.43 2.62
N SER A 13 -1.41 21.68 2.78
CA SER A 13 -1.45 20.21 2.86
C SER A 13 -2.19 19.74 4.11
N LEU A 14 -1.94 20.36 5.27
CA LEU A 14 -2.65 20.06 6.51
C LEU A 14 -4.15 20.39 6.40
N ALA A 15 -4.49 21.54 5.82
CA ALA A 15 -5.88 21.91 5.56
C ALA A 15 -6.57 20.91 4.63
N LEU A 16 -5.90 20.47 3.56
CA LEU A 16 -6.42 19.45 2.64
C LEU A 16 -6.67 18.12 3.33
N VAL A 17 -5.72 17.64 4.15
CA VAL A 17 -5.89 16.42 4.95
C VAL A 17 -7.07 16.57 5.92
N GLY A 18 -7.19 17.73 6.58
CA GLY A 18 -8.33 18.03 7.47
C GLY A 18 -9.67 17.98 6.73
N VAL A 19 -9.74 18.51 5.51
CA VAL A 19 -10.94 18.45 4.66
C VAL A 19 -11.24 17.01 4.23
N LEU A 20 -10.24 16.24 3.75
CA LEU A 20 -10.41 14.84 3.35
C LEU A 20 -10.97 13.98 4.49
N VAL A 21 -10.44 14.14 5.70
CA VAL A 21 -10.92 13.42 6.89
C VAL A 21 -12.35 13.85 7.26
N ARG A 22 -12.65 15.15 7.19
CA ARG A 22 -13.96 15.70 7.57
C ARG A 22 -15.06 15.42 6.54
N GLN A 23 -14.73 15.37 5.26
CA GLN A 23 -15.70 15.39 4.15
C GLN A 23 -16.24 14.01 3.78
N ARG A 24 -16.13 13.03 4.69
CA ARG A 24 -16.62 11.65 4.56
C ARG A 24 -15.71 10.77 3.72
N MET A 25 -14.54 10.45 4.26
CA MET A 25 -14.02 9.11 4.04
C MET A 25 -15.09 8.14 4.56
N SER A 26 -15.92 7.61 3.66
CA SER A 26 -17.04 6.79 4.09
C SER A 26 -16.46 5.62 4.88
N TRP A 27 -17.06 5.28 6.02
CA TRP A 27 -16.64 4.10 6.77
C TRP A 27 -16.62 2.85 5.87
N THR A 28 -17.46 2.83 4.84
CA THR A 28 -17.43 1.83 3.77
C THR A 28 -16.10 1.80 3.02
N TRP A 29 -15.53 2.96 2.64
CA TRP A 29 -14.23 3.04 1.96
C TRP A 29 -13.10 2.51 2.85
N LEU A 30 -13.04 2.96 4.11
CA LEU A 30 -11.99 2.52 5.03
C LEU A 30 -12.12 1.03 5.33
N ARG A 31 -13.34 0.51 5.52
CA ARG A 31 -13.60 -0.92 5.69
C ARG A 31 -13.14 -1.73 4.46
N ASN A 32 -13.50 -1.30 3.26
CA ASN A 32 -13.11 -2.00 2.02
C ASN A 32 -11.58 -1.99 1.83
N PHE A 33 -10.94 -0.86 2.12
CA PHE A 33 -9.48 -0.74 2.11
C PHE A 33 -8.82 -1.70 3.11
N THR A 34 -9.28 -1.73 4.36
CA THR A 34 -8.75 -2.63 5.39
C THR A 34 -8.92 -4.10 5.01
N ILE A 35 -10.07 -4.48 4.43
CA ILE A 35 -10.29 -5.85 3.95
C ILE A 35 -9.28 -6.21 2.87
N HIS A 36 -9.09 -5.36 1.85
CA HIS A 36 -8.09 -5.61 0.81
C HIS A 36 -6.67 -5.68 1.37
N PHE A 37 -6.33 -4.79 2.30
CA PHE A 37 -5.03 -4.77 2.96
C PHE A 37 -4.76 -6.06 3.75
N VAL A 38 -5.71 -6.49 4.58
CA VAL A 38 -5.59 -7.73 5.37
C VAL A 38 -5.52 -8.94 4.45
N LEU A 39 -6.36 -9.00 3.42
CA LEU A 39 -6.37 -10.11 2.47
C LEU A 39 -5.02 -10.20 1.75
N ALA A 40 -4.47 -9.07 1.31
CA ALA A 40 -3.15 -9.02 0.70
C ALA A 40 -2.04 -9.44 1.69
N ALA A 41 -2.09 -8.99 2.94
CA ALA A 41 -1.14 -9.42 3.97
C ALA A 41 -1.20 -10.94 4.24
N VAL A 42 -2.41 -11.51 4.29
CA VAL A 42 -2.61 -12.97 4.44
C VAL A 42 -2.03 -13.72 3.24
N VAL A 43 -2.29 -13.26 2.02
CA VAL A 43 -1.73 -13.87 0.81
C VAL A 43 -0.20 -13.83 0.83
N LEU A 44 0.41 -12.70 1.18
CA LEU A 44 1.87 -12.58 1.33
C LEU A 44 2.44 -13.53 2.38
N TYR A 45 1.76 -13.64 3.54
CA TYR A 45 2.18 -14.54 4.60
C TYR A 45 2.15 -15.99 4.14
N VAL A 46 1.04 -16.41 3.53
CA VAL A 46 0.87 -17.76 2.99
C VAL A 46 1.93 -18.03 1.93
N LEU A 47 2.13 -17.15 0.94
CA LEU A 47 3.12 -17.35 -0.12
C LEU A 47 4.55 -17.50 0.41
N ASN A 48 4.98 -16.66 1.35
CA ASN A 48 6.34 -16.71 1.88
C ASN A 48 6.58 -17.90 2.84
N PHE A 49 5.58 -18.33 3.63
CA PHE A 49 5.77 -19.38 4.64
C PHE A 49 5.37 -20.79 4.20
N SER A 50 4.42 -20.92 3.28
CA SER A 50 3.89 -22.24 2.89
C SER A 50 4.81 -23.04 1.97
N GLY A 51 5.75 -22.37 1.29
CA GLY A 51 6.51 -22.99 0.21
C GLY A 51 5.64 -23.42 -0.98
N LEU A 52 4.41 -22.91 -1.11
CA LEU A 52 3.47 -23.23 -2.20
C LEU A 52 4.08 -23.00 -3.58
N ILE A 53 4.94 -22.00 -3.72
CA ILE A 53 5.69 -21.73 -4.94
C ILE A 53 7.18 -21.74 -4.59
N PRO A 54 7.93 -22.79 -4.97
CA PRO A 54 9.37 -22.86 -4.74
C PRO A 54 10.07 -21.63 -5.34
N HIS A 55 11.05 -21.09 -4.62
CA HIS A 55 11.88 -19.95 -5.05
C HIS A 55 11.18 -18.58 -5.19
N ILE A 56 9.88 -18.47 -4.88
CA ILE A 56 9.22 -17.16 -4.74
C ILE A 56 9.35 -16.69 -3.29
N TYR A 57 10.13 -15.63 -3.11
CA TYR A 57 10.28 -14.92 -1.85
C TYR A 57 10.01 -13.43 -2.09
N ILE A 58 8.91 -12.93 -1.54
CA ILE A 58 8.53 -11.51 -1.65
C ILE A 58 9.08 -10.78 -0.42
N PRO A 59 10.11 -9.93 -0.56
CA PRO A 59 10.70 -9.23 0.56
C PRO A 59 9.70 -8.23 1.16
N LEU A 60 9.62 -8.15 2.49
CA LEU A 60 8.81 -7.16 3.20
C LEU A 60 9.64 -5.90 3.44
N ASN A 61 9.56 -4.95 2.50
CA ASN A 61 10.21 -3.65 2.59
C ASN A 61 9.20 -2.51 2.33
N PRO A 62 9.53 -1.24 2.60
CA PRO A 62 8.57 -0.15 2.45
C PRO A 62 7.98 -0.02 1.05
N VAL A 63 8.75 -0.38 0.01
CA VAL A 63 8.34 -0.31 -1.38
C VAL A 63 7.30 -1.38 -1.71
N THR A 64 7.59 -2.64 -1.38
CA THR A 64 6.67 -3.78 -1.59
C THR A 64 5.39 -3.63 -0.77
N ILE A 65 5.50 -3.18 0.48
CA ILE A 65 4.34 -2.88 1.33
C ILE A 65 3.51 -1.77 0.68
N GLY A 66 4.14 -0.69 0.20
CA GLY A 66 3.44 0.39 -0.49
C GLY A 66 2.70 -0.09 -1.74
N THR A 67 3.35 -0.90 -2.58
CA THR A 67 2.73 -1.48 -3.78
C THR A 67 1.52 -2.34 -3.44
N VAL A 68 1.64 -3.20 -2.42
CA VAL A 68 0.57 -4.10 -1.99
C VAL A 68 -0.56 -3.35 -1.26
N VAL A 69 -0.27 -2.25 -0.58
CA VAL A 69 -1.28 -1.36 0.02
C VAL A 69 -2.11 -0.67 -1.06
N VAL A 70 -1.47 -0.19 -2.13
CA VAL A 70 -2.14 0.54 -3.21
C VAL A 70 -2.92 -0.41 -4.12
N LEU A 71 -2.32 -1.56 -4.47
CA LEU A 71 -2.87 -2.46 -5.48
C LEU A 71 -3.56 -3.70 -4.90
N GLY A 72 -3.40 -3.99 -3.60
CA GLY A 72 -3.94 -5.19 -2.96
C GLY A 72 -3.30 -6.49 -3.48
N VAL A 73 -4.12 -7.54 -3.61
CA VAL A 73 -3.72 -8.84 -4.17
C VAL A 73 -3.14 -8.73 -5.59
N PRO A 74 -3.69 -7.91 -6.51
CA PRO A 74 -3.05 -7.66 -7.81
C PRO A 74 -1.58 -7.20 -7.70
N GLY A 75 -1.24 -6.39 -6.69
CA GLY A 75 0.13 -5.95 -6.46
C GLY A 75 1.07 -7.11 -6.13
N ILE A 76 0.59 -8.09 -5.35
CA ILE A 76 1.34 -9.31 -5.03
C ILE A 76 1.60 -10.13 -6.28
N ALA A 77 0.58 -10.32 -7.12
CA ALA A 77 0.69 -11.05 -8.38
C ALA A 77 1.71 -10.38 -9.33
N LEU A 78 1.73 -9.05 -9.37
CA LEU A 78 2.72 -8.28 -10.14
C LEU A 78 4.14 -8.52 -9.64
N ILE A 79 4.37 -8.42 -8.33
CA ILE A 79 5.70 -8.62 -7.73
C ILE A 79 6.18 -10.06 -7.97
N ALA A 80 5.30 -11.04 -7.74
CA ALA A 80 5.60 -12.44 -8.01
C ALA A 80 5.90 -12.70 -9.49
N GLY A 81 5.16 -12.07 -10.41
CA GLY A 81 5.41 -12.15 -11.85
C GLY A 81 6.76 -11.55 -12.22
N VAL A 82 7.08 -10.36 -11.72
CA VAL A 82 8.40 -9.74 -11.92
C VAL A 82 9.51 -10.65 -11.43
N GLN A 83 9.37 -11.24 -10.24
CA GLN A 83 10.33 -12.19 -9.71
C GLN A 83 10.46 -13.43 -10.61
N TYR A 84 9.35 -14.00 -11.09
CA TYR A 84 9.35 -15.17 -11.96
C TYR A 84 9.96 -14.92 -13.35
N PHE A 85 9.79 -13.72 -13.91
CA PHE A 85 10.29 -13.39 -15.25
C PHE A 85 11.73 -12.85 -15.27
N ILE A 86 12.15 -12.15 -14.20
CA ILE A 86 13.45 -11.47 -14.15
C ILE A 86 14.51 -12.30 -13.41
N VAL A 87 14.11 -13.09 -12.41
CA VAL A 87 15.01 -13.88 -11.55
C VAL A 87 14.92 -15.35 -11.94
#